data_AF-A0AAN8MUN2-F1
#
_entry.id   AF-A0AAN8MUN2-F1
#
_cell.length_a   1.000
_cell.length_b   1.000
_cell.length_c   1.000
_cell.angle_alpha   90.00
_cell.angle_beta   90.00
_cell.angle_gamma   90.00
#
_symmetry.space_group_name_H-M   'P 1'
#
loop_
_entity.id
_entity.type
_entity.pdbx_description
1 polymer ?
#
loop_
_entity_poly.entity_id
_entity_poly.type
_entity_poly.pdbx_seq_one_letter_code
_entity_poly.pdbx_strand_id
1 'polypeptide(L)'
;MSRHQPHNTNSNPQLLDMDESARSPRSSKRRRQDMSADEDETDSASSRAESPSNLLDEPSSSAKGAKATKSTATEVRKNAFTELMSKKPKPNPPAPAPKVQRPGPNPYFLNSDPRAGLAVYLSDPASVPSKSMLFYNDDFVVIKDAFPKSTVHALILPRDISITHLEPLELLNSNPELLASVREIALQTRDLLAKELRRVHLKTSALERTRQKAFEGLEERAISEPGFDPDSEESQALLPPGRDWTSCIKIGVHARPSMSNLHIHLISEDMHSDRVKTKKHYNSFNSGFFVNLDEFPLDKGDERIPSVGHVTNGMLKGDMVCWKCKRNFKNRFKELKDHLDAEYEIWKKI
;
A
#
# COMPACT_ATOMS: atom_id res chain seq x y z
N MET A 1 -56.56 -45.14 -31.09
CA MET A 1 -56.40 -43.71 -31.42
C MET A 1 -54.98 -43.33 -31.03
N SER A 2 -54.03 -42.93 -31.88
CA SER A 2 -54.04 -42.58 -33.30
C SER A 2 -52.63 -42.73 -33.90
N ARG A 3 -52.57 -43.38 -35.06
CA ARG A 3 -51.84 -43.04 -36.31
C ARG A 3 -50.29 -42.89 -36.36
N HIS A 4 -49.78 -43.61 -37.38
CA HIS A 4 -48.76 -43.27 -38.38
C HIS A 4 -47.29 -43.72 -38.18
N GLN A 5 -46.92 -44.70 -39.02
CA GLN A 5 -45.59 -44.98 -39.62
C GLN A 5 -45.09 -43.80 -40.51
N PRO A 6 -43.92 -43.81 -41.22
CA PRO A 6 -42.92 -44.88 -41.46
C PRO A 6 -41.41 -44.47 -41.45
N HIS A 7 -40.58 -45.49 -41.70
CA HIS A 7 -39.19 -45.58 -42.19
C HIS A 7 -38.48 -44.34 -42.78
N ASN A 8 -37.16 -44.25 -42.52
CA ASN A 8 -36.19 -43.82 -43.54
C ASN A 8 -34.82 -44.51 -43.39
N THR A 9 -34.24 -44.89 -44.52
CA THR A 9 -32.97 -45.61 -44.69
C THR A 9 -31.93 -44.73 -45.39
N ASN A 10 -30.67 -45.00 -45.08
CA ASN A 10 -29.45 -44.30 -45.50
C ASN A 10 -29.02 -44.64 -46.95
N SER A 11 -28.47 -43.69 -47.73
CA SER A 11 -27.51 -43.89 -48.86
C SER A 11 -27.04 -42.56 -49.52
N ASN A 12 -25.73 -42.51 -49.85
CA ASN A 12 -24.85 -41.55 -50.60
C ASN A 12 -25.35 -41.20 -52.05
N PRO A 13 -24.74 -40.37 -52.98
CA PRO A 13 -23.33 -39.91 -53.18
C PRO A 13 -23.07 -38.53 -53.90
N GLN A 14 -21.83 -38.36 -54.43
CA GLN A 14 -21.09 -37.27 -55.16
C GLN A 14 -21.68 -36.56 -56.42
N LEU A 15 -21.12 -35.37 -56.80
CA LEU A 15 -20.83 -34.80 -58.16
C LEU A 15 -20.31 -33.33 -58.00
N LEU A 16 -19.13 -32.84 -58.44
CA LEU A 16 -18.46 -32.58 -59.74
C LEU A 16 -19.00 -31.40 -60.62
N ASP A 17 -18.02 -30.72 -61.27
CA ASP A 17 -18.03 -29.71 -62.37
C ASP A 17 -18.05 -28.20 -62.04
N MET A 18 -16.96 -27.45 -62.30
CA MET A 18 -16.39 -26.83 -63.54
C MET A 18 -17.01 -25.45 -63.88
N ASP A 19 -16.20 -24.38 -63.90
CA ASP A 19 -15.90 -23.59 -65.12
C ASP A 19 -14.82 -22.50 -64.86
N GLU A 20 -13.95 -22.31 -65.85
CA GLU A 20 -12.81 -21.40 -65.92
C GLU A 20 -13.04 -20.45 -67.11
N SER A 21 -12.84 -19.14 -66.95
CA SER A 21 -12.61 -18.25 -68.08
C SER A 21 -11.83 -17.00 -67.69
N ALA A 22 -10.69 -16.84 -68.35
CA ALA A 22 -9.70 -15.80 -68.15
C ALA A 22 -9.96 -14.54 -69.00
N ARG A 23 -9.51 -13.37 -68.50
CA ARG A 23 -8.83 -12.31 -69.29
C ARG A 23 -8.24 -11.21 -68.38
N SER A 24 -6.96 -10.91 -68.58
CA SER A 24 -6.20 -9.74 -68.05
C SER A 24 -6.34 -8.55 -69.05
N PRO A 25 -6.00 -7.26 -68.74
CA PRO A 25 -4.64 -6.84 -68.29
C PRO A 25 -4.47 -5.57 -67.40
N ARG A 26 -3.29 -5.48 -66.75
CA ARG A 26 -2.41 -4.31 -66.39
C ARG A 26 -2.98 -3.09 -65.62
N SER A 27 -2.41 -2.79 -64.43
CA SER A 27 -1.34 -1.78 -64.23
C SER A 27 -1.04 -1.44 -62.76
N SER A 28 0.26 -1.37 -62.44
CA SER A 28 0.97 -0.60 -61.40
C SER A 28 0.27 -0.15 -60.09
N LYS A 29 0.82 -0.59 -58.95
CA LYS A 29 1.62 0.27 -58.03
C LYS A 29 2.20 -0.54 -56.87
N ARG A 30 3.50 -0.31 -56.63
CA ARG A 30 4.31 -0.81 -55.51
C ARG A 30 3.63 -0.52 -54.17
N ARG A 31 3.47 -1.53 -53.32
CA ARG A 31 3.24 -1.37 -51.88
C ARG A 31 4.54 -1.78 -51.18
N ARG A 32 5.28 -0.79 -50.68
CA ARG A 32 6.43 -1.02 -49.79
C ARG A 32 5.89 -1.45 -48.42
N GLN A 33 6.56 -2.46 -47.86
CA GLN A 33 6.55 -2.80 -46.45
C GLN A 33 6.82 -1.55 -45.61
N ASP A 34 6.06 -1.38 -44.55
CA ASP A 34 6.52 -0.60 -43.41
C ASP A 34 6.41 -1.50 -42.18
N MET A 35 7.58 -1.90 -41.69
CA MET A 35 7.77 -2.45 -40.36
C MET A 35 7.75 -1.25 -39.43
N SER A 36 6.74 -1.15 -38.57
CA SER A 36 6.84 -0.27 -37.39
C SER A 36 7.32 -1.13 -36.23
N ALA A 37 8.52 -0.79 -35.78
CA ALA A 37 9.10 -1.24 -34.53
C ALA A 37 8.24 -0.72 -33.38
N ASP A 38 7.87 -1.61 -32.46
CA ASP A 38 7.41 -1.22 -31.13
C ASP A 38 8.62 -0.64 -30.39
N GLU A 39 8.68 0.70 -30.35
CA GLU A 39 9.60 1.41 -29.48
C GLU A 39 9.07 1.34 -28.04
N ASP A 40 9.84 0.64 -27.22
CA ASP A 40 9.69 0.48 -25.79
C ASP A 40 9.93 1.86 -25.13
N GLU A 41 8.87 2.64 -24.91
CA GLU A 41 8.96 3.87 -24.13
C GLU A 41 9.24 3.54 -22.66
N THR A 42 10.51 3.68 -22.28
CA THR A 42 10.98 3.78 -20.90
C THR A 42 10.49 5.10 -20.29
N ASP A 43 9.22 5.18 -19.90
CA ASP A 43 8.71 6.34 -19.18
C ASP A 43 8.95 6.15 -17.67
N SER A 44 10.13 6.62 -17.26
CA SER A 44 10.56 6.76 -15.87
C SER A 44 9.84 7.95 -15.24
N ALA A 45 8.56 7.75 -14.93
CA ALA A 45 7.79 8.68 -14.11
C ALA A 45 8.30 8.63 -12.66
N SER A 46 9.31 9.45 -12.39
CA SER A 46 9.83 9.82 -11.08
C SER A 46 8.68 10.20 -10.12
N SER A 47 8.22 9.24 -9.31
CA SER A 47 7.49 9.56 -8.07
C SER A 47 8.51 10.07 -7.06
N ARG A 48 8.78 11.37 -7.11
CA ARG A 48 9.63 12.07 -6.15
C ARG A 48 8.92 12.02 -4.79
N ALA A 49 9.45 11.22 -3.88
CA ALA A 49 9.02 11.19 -2.49
C ALA A 49 9.34 12.54 -1.85
N GLU A 50 8.32 13.34 -1.55
CA GLU A 50 8.48 14.56 -0.76
C GLU A 50 8.72 14.15 0.71
N SER A 51 9.89 14.51 1.21
CA SER A 51 10.22 14.49 2.65
C SER A 51 9.74 15.80 3.29
N PRO A 52 9.36 15.81 4.59
CA PRO A 52 8.80 17.00 5.23
C PRO A 52 9.88 18.05 5.49
N SER A 53 9.69 19.26 4.97
CA SER A 53 10.51 20.44 5.29
C SER A 53 9.91 21.22 6.47
N ASN A 54 10.73 21.44 7.49
CA ASN A 54 10.46 22.39 8.56
C ASN A 54 10.77 23.81 8.08
N LEU A 55 9.84 24.72 8.34
CA LEU A 55 10.00 26.18 8.26
C LEU A 55 10.98 26.66 9.32
N LEU A 56 11.77 27.70 9.02
CA LEU A 56 12.00 28.89 9.86
C LEU A 56 12.91 29.92 9.13
N ASP A 57 12.64 31.19 9.42
CA ASP A 57 13.03 32.44 8.75
C ASP A 57 14.53 32.82 8.72
N GLU A 58 14.87 33.59 7.67
CA GLU A 58 16.02 34.49 7.46
C GLU A 58 15.90 35.77 8.34
N PRO A 59 16.97 36.56 8.66
CA PRO A 59 17.75 37.25 7.62
C PRO A 59 19.24 37.63 7.87
N SER A 60 19.96 37.76 6.74
CA SER A 60 20.87 38.88 6.37
C SER A 60 22.18 39.14 7.14
N SER A 61 23.32 39.02 6.46
CA SER A 61 24.08 40.17 5.90
C SER A 61 25.56 39.84 5.61
N SER A 62 26.11 40.63 4.69
CA SER A 62 27.44 40.65 4.05
C SER A 62 28.68 40.78 4.94
N ALA A 63 29.83 40.25 4.50
CA ALA A 63 31.01 41.02 4.03
C ALA A 63 32.37 40.28 4.22
N LYS A 64 33.30 40.61 3.32
CA LYS A 64 34.66 40.09 3.12
C LYS A 64 35.66 40.57 4.19
N GLY A 65 36.79 39.85 4.36
CA GLY A 65 38.07 40.51 4.73
C GLY A 65 39.10 39.71 5.54
N ALA A 66 40.10 39.19 4.83
CA ALA A 66 41.53 39.01 5.15
C ALA A 66 42.06 38.81 6.60
N LYS A 67 42.97 37.83 6.71
CA LYS A 67 43.81 37.48 7.87
C LYS A 67 45.27 37.81 7.54
N ALA A 68 46.06 38.41 8.44
CA ALA A 68 47.49 38.11 8.67
C ALA A 68 48.13 38.92 9.84
N THR A 69 48.66 38.18 10.83
CA THR A 69 49.96 38.31 11.57
C THR A 69 50.48 39.70 12.00
N LYS A 70 51.04 39.94 13.21
CA LYS A 70 52.14 39.24 13.90
C LYS A 70 52.41 39.89 15.29
N SER A 71 52.87 39.05 16.24
CA SER A 71 53.68 39.25 17.47
C SER A 71 54.17 40.63 17.93
N THR A 72 54.12 40.90 19.24
CA THR A 72 55.28 40.90 20.20
C THR A 72 54.84 41.35 21.61
N ALA A 73 55.44 40.74 22.64
CA ALA A 73 55.11 40.93 24.06
C ALA A 73 56.09 41.92 24.73
N THR A 74 55.59 42.75 25.65
CA THR A 74 56.42 43.44 26.66
C THR A 74 55.66 43.48 27.98
N GLU A 75 56.30 43.02 29.05
CA GLU A 75 55.77 42.92 30.41
C GLU A 75 55.59 44.29 31.07
N VAL A 76 54.45 44.51 31.74
CA VAL A 76 54.25 45.62 32.68
C VAL A 76 53.58 45.09 33.95
N ARG A 77 54.15 45.49 35.08
CA ARG A 77 53.79 45.14 36.46
C ARG A 77 52.31 45.43 36.75
N LYS A 78 51.63 44.48 37.41
CA LYS A 78 50.20 44.55 37.73
C LYS A 78 49.96 45.40 38.99
N ASN A 79 49.09 46.39 38.88
CA ASN A 79 48.60 47.19 40.01
C ASN A 79 47.28 46.59 40.53
N ALA A 80 47.06 46.62 41.85
CA ALA A 80 45.97 45.91 42.56
C ALA A 80 44.53 46.27 42.12
N PHE A 81 44.35 47.29 41.28
CA PHE A 81 43.04 47.64 40.71
C PHE A 81 42.68 46.83 39.44
N THR A 82 43.66 46.18 38.80
CA THR A 82 43.45 45.39 37.56
C THR A 82 42.91 43.99 37.86
N GLU A 83 43.09 43.49 39.08
CA GLU A 83 42.66 42.15 39.53
C GLU A 83 41.17 42.13 39.93
N LEU A 84 40.59 43.28 40.27
CA LEU A 84 39.18 43.41 40.65
C LEU A 84 38.22 43.45 39.45
N MET A 85 38.73 43.70 38.23
CA MET A 85 37.95 43.86 36.99
C MET A 85 38.28 42.79 35.93
N SER A 86 39.04 41.75 36.27
CA SER A 86 39.29 40.62 35.38
C SER A 86 38.08 39.68 35.33
N LYS A 87 37.50 39.52 34.13
CA LYS A 87 36.45 38.54 33.85
C LYS A 87 36.91 37.15 34.28
N LYS A 88 36.07 36.45 35.06
CA LYS A 88 36.28 35.05 35.49
C LYS A 88 36.77 34.20 34.30
N PRO A 89 37.77 33.32 34.48
CA PRO A 89 38.20 32.41 33.44
C PRO A 89 37.01 31.56 32.99
N LYS A 90 36.80 31.47 31.67
CA LYS A 90 35.78 30.61 31.09
C LYS A 90 36.06 29.16 31.52
N PRO A 91 35.05 28.39 31.93
CA PRO A 91 35.24 26.96 32.19
C PRO A 91 35.79 26.29 30.94
N ASN A 92 36.70 25.32 31.13
CA ASN A 92 37.18 24.48 30.04
C ASN A 92 36.00 23.94 29.24
N PRO A 93 36.08 23.87 27.90
CA PRO A 93 35.02 23.23 27.13
C PRO A 93 34.82 21.81 27.68
N PRO A 94 33.57 21.37 27.86
CA PRO A 94 33.31 20.01 28.29
C PRO A 94 34.03 19.04 27.35
N ALA A 95 34.55 17.95 27.92
CA ALA A 95 35.17 16.88 27.15
C ALA A 95 34.29 16.57 25.93
N PRO A 96 34.88 16.37 24.73
CA PRO A 96 34.09 16.09 23.54
C PRO A 96 33.15 14.93 23.87
N ALA A 97 31.84 15.17 23.73
CA ALA A 97 30.83 14.15 23.89
C ALA A 97 31.31 12.90 23.10
N PRO A 98 31.12 11.69 23.64
CA PRO A 98 31.49 10.48 22.92
C PRO A 98 30.92 10.61 21.52
N LYS A 99 31.79 10.53 20.51
CA LYS A 99 31.38 10.62 19.11
C LYS A 99 30.27 9.59 18.96
N VAL A 100 29.02 10.05 18.85
CA VAL A 100 27.90 9.19 18.47
C VAL A 100 28.37 8.57 17.17
N GLN A 101 28.69 7.27 17.22
CA GLN A 101 29.09 6.55 16.04
C GLN A 101 27.95 6.77 15.06
N ARG A 102 28.27 7.34 13.90
CA ARG A 102 27.26 7.47 12.85
C ARG A 102 26.71 6.05 12.65
N PRO A 103 25.39 5.85 12.76
CA PRO A 103 24.84 4.52 12.55
C PRO A 103 25.38 4.01 11.22
N GLY A 104 25.84 2.75 11.23
CA GLY A 104 26.27 2.08 10.00
C GLY A 104 25.18 2.15 8.94
N PRO A 105 25.52 1.94 7.65
CA PRO A 105 24.53 1.91 6.59
C PRO A 105 23.42 0.92 6.96
N ASN A 106 22.16 1.37 6.93
CA ASN A 106 21.02 0.53 7.27
C ASN A 106 20.95 -0.64 6.25
N PRO A 107 21.00 -1.90 6.71
CA PRO A 107 21.15 -3.08 5.85
C PRO A 107 19.94 -3.34 4.94
N TYR A 108 18.79 -2.72 5.23
CA TYR A 108 17.57 -2.82 4.43
C TYR A 108 17.55 -1.88 3.22
N PHE A 109 18.57 -1.02 3.06
CA PHE A 109 18.76 -0.23 1.84
C PHE A 109 19.66 -0.98 0.86
N LEU A 110 19.07 -1.47 -0.23
CA LEU A 110 19.83 -2.00 -1.36
C LEU A 110 20.40 -0.86 -2.20
N ASN A 111 21.72 -0.68 -2.21
CA ASN A 111 22.45 0.19 -3.16
C ASN A 111 21.89 1.62 -3.33
N SER A 112 21.37 2.23 -2.26
CA SER A 112 20.69 3.54 -2.31
C SER A 112 19.47 3.59 -3.25
N ASP A 113 18.77 2.46 -3.43
CA ASP A 113 17.55 2.40 -4.24
C ASP A 113 16.49 3.39 -3.69
N PRO A 114 16.04 4.37 -4.48
CA PRO A 114 15.04 5.34 -4.04
C PRO A 114 13.69 4.71 -3.68
N ARG A 115 13.43 3.47 -4.12
CA ARG A 115 12.22 2.69 -3.79
C ARG A 115 12.37 1.89 -2.48
N ALA A 116 13.52 1.93 -1.81
CA ALA A 116 13.74 1.26 -0.53
C ALA A 116 13.31 2.13 0.68
N GLY A 117 12.39 3.07 0.49
CA GLY A 117 11.95 3.99 1.55
C GLY A 117 11.29 3.32 2.76
N LEU A 118 10.88 2.04 2.65
CA LEU A 118 10.32 1.28 3.77
C LEU A 118 11.40 0.70 4.70
N ALA A 119 12.67 0.67 4.26
CA ALA A 119 13.83 0.23 5.04
C ALA A 119 13.98 0.97 6.38
N VAL A 120 13.49 2.22 6.46
CA VAL A 120 13.51 3.03 7.68
C VAL A 120 12.71 2.42 8.83
N TYR A 121 11.72 1.58 8.52
CA TYR A 121 10.87 0.93 9.53
C TYR A 121 11.46 -0.38 10.07
N LEU A 122 12.41 -0.97 9.35
CA LEU A 122 12.89 -2.33 9.61
C LEU A 122 14.11 -2.37 10.54
N SER A 123 14.98 -1.37 10.48
CA SER A 123 16.25 -1.37 11.23
C SER A 123 16.07 -1.19 12.75
N ASP A 124 15.24 -0.23 13.14
CA ASP A 124 14.93 0.04 14.55
C ASP A 124 13.46 0.48 14.67
N PRO A 125 12.52 -0.48 14.71
CA PRO A 125 11.10 -0.19 14.83
C PRO A 125 10.74 0.64 16.06
N ALA A 126 11.51 0.54 17.15
CA ALA A 126 11.28 1.30 18.38
C ALA A 126 11.57 2.79 18.23
N SER A 127 12.48 3.16 17.31
CA SER A 127 12.80 4.56 16.99
C SER A 127 11.77 5.25 16.07
N VAL A 128 10.89 4.47 15.43
CA VAL A 128 9.89 5.00 14.49
C VAL A 128 8.77 5.71 15.26
N PRO A 129 8.27 6.87 14.78
CA PRO A 129 7.13 7.54 15.39
C PRO A 129 5.89 6.64 15.55
N SER A 130 5.27 6.67 16.73
CA SER A 130 4.08 5.86 17.05
C SER A 130 2.85 6.14 16.17
N LYS A 131 2.83 7.25 15.43
CA LYS A 131 1.73 7.59 14.51
C LYS A 131 1.68 6.65 13.31
N SER A 132 2.83 6.24 12.79
CA SER A 132 2.95 5.32 11.64
C SER A 132 3.02 3.87 12.08
N MET A 133 3.59 3.59 13.25
CA MET A 133 3.72 2.23 13.78
C MET A 133 2.39 1.71 14.33
N LEU A 134 1.98 0.50 13.94
CA LEU A 134 0.86 -0.21 14.58
C LEU A 134 1.40 -1.14 15.67
N PHE A 135 2.28 -2.06 15.30
CA PHE A 135 2.99 -2.95 16.21
C PHE A 135 4.15 -3.63 15.47
N TYR A 136 5.05 -4.29 16.19
CA TYR A 136 6.13 -5.10 15.62
C TYR A 136 6.50 -6.22 16.58
N ASN A 137 7.11 -7.26 16.03
CA ASN A 137 7.77 -8.35 16.76
C ASN A 137 9.13 -8.63 16.11
N ASP A 138 9.77 -9.75 16.46
CA ASP A 138 11.09 -10.10 15.94
C ASP A 138 11.11 -10.37 14.42
N ASP A 139 9.98 -10.80 13.86
CA ASP A 139 9.87 -11.23 12.47
C ASP A 139 9.19 -10.20 11.55
N PHE A 140 8.32 -9.35 12.09
CA PHE A 140 7.46 -8.44 11.33
C PHE A 140 7.37 -7.06 11.95
N VAL A 141 7.23 -6.06 11.07
CA VAL A 141 6.83 -4.70 11.41
C VAL A 141 5.52 -4.38 10.70
N VAL A 142 4.54 -3.85 11.42
CA VAL A 142 3.24 -3.47 10.87
C VAL A 142 3.04 -1.97 11.01
N ILE A 143 2.83 -1.30 9.88
CA ILE A 143 2.71 0.17 9.81
C ILE A 143 1.44 0.60 9.08
N LYS A 144 0.99 1.83 9.34
CA LYS A 144 0.03 2.53 8.48
C LYS A 144 0.73 2.98 7.21
N ASP A 145 0.09 2.78 6.05
CA ASP A 145 0.58 3.32 4.78
C ASP A 145 0.54 4.86 4.84
N ALA A 146 1.65 5.52 4.48
CA ALA A 146 1.75 6.98 4.51
C ALA A 146 0.91 7.69 3.42
N PHE A 147 0.47 6.93 2.41
CA PHE A 147 -0.38 7.34 1.29
C PHE A 147 -1.58 6.38 1.17
N PRO A 148 -2.45 6.29 2.20
CA PRO A 148 -3.49 5.26 2.27
C PRO A 148 -4.45 5.38 1.09
N LYS A 149 -4.79 4.26 0.42
CA LYS A 149 -5.69 4.26 -0.75
C LYS A 149 -7.15 3.99 -0.40
N SER A 150 -7.45 3.87 0.89
CA SER A 150 -8.78 3.62 1.46
C SER A 150 -8.85 4.17 2.89
N THR A 151 -10.00 4.06 3.55
CA THR A 151 -10.19 4.45 4.96
C THR A 151 -9.12 3.89 5.89
N VAL A 152 -8.83 2.59 5.78
CA VAL A 152 -7.68 1.96 6.44
C VAL A 152 -6.76 1.33 5.40
N HIS A 153 -5.45 1.52 5.58
CA HIS A 153 -4.43 0.92 4.75
C HIS A 153 -3.16 0.72 5.58
N ALA A 154 -2.75 -0.53 5.75
CA ALA A 154 -1.54 -0.92 6.48
C ALA A 154 -0.64 -1.80 5.62
N LEU A 155 0.63 -1.87 6.01
CA LEU A 155 1.66 -2.69 5.41
C LEU A 155 2.26 -3.59 6.49
N ILE A 156 2.34 -4.89 6.21
CA ILE A 156 3.18 -5.84 6.96
C ILE A 156 4.51 -5.92 6.23
N LEU A 157 5.60 -5.73 6.96
CA LEU A 157 6.97 -5.75 6.46
C LEU A 157 7.73 -6.87 7.19
N PRO A 158 8.12 -7.95 6.51
CA PRO A 158 9.02 -8.94 7.07
C PRO A 158 10.39 -8.33 7.38
N ARG A 159 10.96 -8.69 8.54
CA ARG A 159 12.25 -8.16 9.03
C ARG A 159 13.45 -8.95 8.54
N ASP A 160 13.26 -10.10 7.93
CA ASP A 160 14.38 -10.87 7.37
C ASP A 160 14.97 -10.13 6.15
N ILE A 161 16.24 -9.74 6.28
CA ILE A 161 17.01 -9.01 5.27
C ILE A 161 17.19 -9.85 4.01
N SER A 162 17.29 -11.18 4.13
CA SER A 162 17.53 -12.07 2.99
C SER A 162 16.35 -12.10 2.01
N ILE A 163 15.14 -11.82 2.49
CA ILE A 163 13.92 -11.85 1.70
C ILE A 163 13.36 -10.47 1.36
N THR A 164 13.81 -9.41 2.05
CA THR A 164 13.19 -8.08 1.93
C THR A 164 13.20 -7.53 0.51
N HIS A 165 14.09 -7.97 -0.38
CA HIS A 165 14.18 -7.46 -1.76
C HIS A 165 13.76 -8.48 -2.83
N LEU A 166 13.16 -9.60 -2.42
CA LEU A 166 12.69 -10.63 -3.32
C LEU A 166 11.28 -10.31 -3.86
N GLU A 167 10.96 -10.89 -5.02
CA GLU A 167 9.65 -10.73 -5.66
C GLU A 167 8.57 -11.43 -4.81
N PRO A 168 7.49 -10.74 -4.38
CA PRO A 168 6.55 -11.27 -3.39
C PRO A 168 5.84 -12.53 -3.86
N LEU A 169 5.42 -12.59 -5.13
CA LEU A 169 4.66 -13.73 -5.65
C LEU A 169 5.50 -15.01 -5.63
N GLU A 170 6.75 -14.93 -6.09
CA GLU A 170 7.65 -16.08 -6.13
C GLU A 170 8.01 -16.53 -4.72
N LEU A 171 8.31 -15.59 -3.83
CA LEU A 171 8.67 -15.87 -2.46
C LEU A 171 7.51 -16.52 -1.69
N LEU A 172 6.31 -15.95 -1.73
CA LEU A 172 5.14 -16.51 -1.05
C LEU A 172 4.68 -17.85 -1.66
N ASN A 173 4.93 -18.08 -2.95
CA ASN A 173 4.58 -19.33 -3.60
C ASN A 173 5.58 -20.47 -3.30
N SER A 174 6.87 -20.13 -3.12
CA SER A 174 7.95 -21.10 -2.89
C SER A 174 8.28 -21.35 -1.41
N ASN A 175 7.84 -20.46 -0.50
CA ASN A 175 8.12 -20.56 0.93
C ASN A 175 6.82 -20.73 1.76
N PRO A 176 6.39 -21.98 2.07
CA PRO A 176 5.17 -22.23 2.82
C PRO A 176 5.24 -21.79 4.29
N GLU A 177 6.43 -21.81 4.91
CA GLU A 177 6.63 -21.40 6.31
C GLU A 177 6.45 -19.88 6.46
N LEU A 178 7.05 -19.11 5.54
CA LEU A 178 6.83 -17.68 5.47
C LEU A 178 5.36 -17.36 5.18
N LEU A 179 4.73 -18.05 4.22
CA LEU A 179 3.31 -17.85 3.90
C LEU A 179 2.41 -18.09 5.12
N ALA A 180 2.67 -19.14 5.90
CA ALA A 180 1.93 -19.42 7.13
C ALA A 180 2.12 -18.30 8.17
N SER A 181 3.35 -17.86 8.39
CA SER A 181 3.68 -16.77 9.32
C SER A 181 3.04 -15.44 8.90
N VAL A 182 3.06 -15.13 7.59
CA VAL A 182 2.40 -13.96 7.00
C VAL A 182 0.88 -14.03 7.18
N ARG A 183 0.26 -15.21 7.07
CA ARG A 183 -1.18 -15.38 7.33
C ARG A 183 -1.52 -15.10 8.79
N GLU A 184 -0.73 -15.60 9.73
CA GLU A 184 -0.98 -15.38 11.15
C GLU A 184 -0.92 -13.89 11.51
N ILE A 185 0.16 -13.20 11.14
CA ILE A 185 0.33 -11.77 11.41
C ILE A 185 -0.72 -10.92 10.66
N ALA A 186 -1.16 -11.37 9.48
CA ALA A 186 -2.23 -10.71 8.73
C ALA A 186 -3.60 -10.81 9.41
N LEU A 187 -3.92 -11.93 10.07
CA LEU A 187 -5.15 -12.05 10.85
C LEU A 187 -5.16 -11.09 12.04
N GLN A 188 -4.04 -11.02 12.78
CA GLN A 188 -3.89 -10.07 13.90
C GLN A 188 -4.03 -8.62 13.42
N THR A 189 -3.40 -8.30 12.28
CA THR A 189 -3.48 -6.95 11.69
C THR A 189 -4.89 -6.64 11.19
N ARG A 190 -5.58 -7.61 10.57
CA ARG A 190 -6.95 -7.47 10.11
C ARG A 190 -7.90 -7.14 11.26
N ASP A 191 -7.76 -7.82 12.39
CA ASP A 191 -8.60 -7.58 13.56
C ASP A 191 -8.38 -6.16 14.14
N LEU A 192 -7.13 -5.69 14.15
CA LEU A 192 -6.80 -4.32 14.55
C LEU A 192 -7.42 -3.28 13.60
N LEU A 193 -7.32 -3.51 12.28
CA LEU A 193 -7.90 -2.62 11.28
C LEU A 193 -9.43 -2.66 11.28
N ALA A 194 -10.04 -3.81 11.57
CA ALA A 194 -11.49 -3.94 11.71
C ALA A 194 -12.01 -3.14 12.91
N LYS A 195 -11.28 -3.16 14.04
CA LYS A 195 -11.56 -2.29 15.19
C LYS A 195 -11.42 -0.81 14.82
N GLU A 196 -10.42 -0.45 14.02
CA GLU A 196 -10.25 0.94 13.55
C GLU A 196 -11.38 1.38 12.60
N LEU A 197 -11.80 0.53 11.65
CA LEU A 197 -12.96 0.79 10.80
C LEU A 197 -14.24 0.97 11.63
N ARG A 198 -14.47 0.07 12.59
CA ARG A 198 -15.58 0.18 13.54
C ARG A 198 -15.52 1.51 14.30
N ARG A 199 -14.36 1.90 14.81
CA ARG A 199 -14.16 3.18 15.53
C ARG A 199 -14.49 4.39 14.64
N VAL A 200 -14.04 4.38 13.38
CA VAL A 200 -14.30 5.45 12.41
C VAL A 200 -15.79 5.55 12.06
N HIS A 201 -16.48 4.41 11.93
CA HIS A 201 -17.86 4.35 11.45
C HIS A 201 -18.91 4.09 12.54
N LEU A 202 -18.51 4.09 13.82
CA LEU A 202 -19.36 3.77 14.96
C LEU A 202 -20.67 4.56 14.97
N LYS A 203 -20.60 5.85 14.60
CA LYS A 203 -21.75 6.77 14.60
C LYS A 203 -22.58 6.72 13.32
N THR A 204 -22.02 6.22 12.21
CA THR A 204 -22.68 6.25 10.90
C THR A 204 -23.34 4.93 10.55
N SER A 205 -22.73 3.81 10.92
CA SER A 205 -23.25 2.47 10.65
C SER A 205 -24.58 2.24 11.37
N ALA A 206 -25.58 1.69 10.66
CA ALA A 206 -26.87 1.36 11.22
C ALA A 206 -26.77 0.15 12.16
N LEU A 207 -25.99 -0.85 11.78
CA LEU A 207 -25.76 -2.03 12.61
C LEU A 207 -25.02 -1.67 13.91
N GLU A 208 -23.97 -0.85 13.84
CA GLU A 208 -23.25 -0.41 15.05
C GLU A 208 -24.14 0.42 15.98
N ARG A 209 -24.94 1.34 15.46
CA ARG A 209 -25.89 2.10 16.28
C ARG A 209 -26.95 1.22 16.92
N THR A 210 -27.41 0.20 16.22
CA THR A 210 -28.40 -0.75 16.77
C THR A 210 -27.79 -1.56 17.91
N ARG A 211 -26.55 -2.05 17.72
CA ARG A 211 -25.80 -2.74 18.77
C ARG A 211 -25.50 -1.83 19.97
N GLN A 212 -25.09 -0.59 19.74
CA GLN A 212 -24.79 0.37 20.79
C GLN A 212 -26.03 0.68 21.65
N LYS A 213 -27.19 0.90 21.03
CA LYS A 213 -28.45 1.11 21.75
C LYS A 213 -28.88 -0.11 22.57
N ALA A 214 -28.67 -1.31 22.03
CA ALA A 214 -28.96 -2.54 22.77
C ALA A 214 -28.04 -2.67 24.00
N PHE A 215 -26.76 -2.30 23.86
CA PHE A 215 -25.81 -2.28 24.97
C PHE A 215 -26.18 -1.26 26.04
N GLU A 216 -26.54 -0.03 25.65
CA GLU A 216 -27.06 1.00 26.58
C GLU A 216 -28.30 0.51 27.33
N GLY A 217 -29.20 -0.22 26.65
CA GLY A 217 -30.35 -0.86 27.30
C GLY A 217 -29.99 -1.94 28.33
N LEU A 218 -28.89 -2.68 28.13
CA LEU A 218 -28.37 -3.62 29.14
C LEU A 218 -27.76 -2.88 30.33
N GLU A 219 -27.03 -1.78 30.10
CA GLU A 219 -26.49 -0.94 31.17
C GLU A 219 -27.61 -0.32 32.02
N GLU A 220 -28.66 0.20 31.38
CA GLU A 220 -29.85 0.70 32.08
C GLU A 220 -30.56 -0.39 32.90
N ARG A 221 -30.59 -1.62 32.39
CA ARG A 221 -31.09 -2.78 33.13
C ARG A 221 -30.23 -3.10 34.35
N ALA A 222 -28.91 -3.03 34.23
CA ALA A 222 -27.99 -3.25 35.36
C ALA A 222 -28.19 -2.23 36.50
N ILE A 223 -28.56 -0.99 36.16
CA ILE A 223 -28.90 0.04 37.15
C ILE A 223 -30.22 -0.26 37.87
N SER A 224 -31.19 -0.85 37.18
CA SER A 224 -32.54 -1.07 37.70
C SER A 224 -32.76 -2.45 38.35
N GLU A 225 -31.99 -3.47 37.95
CA GLU A 225 -32.09 -4.85 38.44
C GLU A 225 -30.82 -5.23 39.24
N PRO A 226 -30.85 -5.20 40.58
CA PRO A 226 -29.72 -5.62 41.40
C PRO A 226 -29.33 -7.08 41.13
N GLY A 227 -28.06 -7.30 40.79
CA GLY A 227 -27.52 -8.63 40.47
C GLY A 227 -27.55 -8.99 38.99
N PHE A 228 -28.09 -8.12 38.12
CA PHE A 228 -27.89 -8.23 36.68
C PHE A 228 -26.47 -7.77 36.31
N ASP A 229 -25.71 -8.63 35.64
CA ASP A 229 -24.37 -8.32 35.13
C ASP A 229 -24.44 -8.09 33.60
N PRO A 230 -24.29 -6.84 33.11
CA PRO A 230 -24.35 -6.53 31.68
C PRO A 230 -23.16 -7.09 30.89
N ASP A 231 -22.07 -7.46 31.57
CA ASP A 231 -20.86 -8.00 30.97
C ASP A 231 -20.82 -9.54 30.98
N SER A 232 -21.82 -10.19 31.58
CA SER A 232 -21.99 -11.65 31.53
C SER A 232 -22.10 -12.16 30.10
N GLU A 233 -21.64 -13.39 29.86
CA GLU A 233 -21.72 -14.04 28.54
C GLU A 233 -23.17 -14.09 28.03
N GLU A 234 -24.13 -14.36 28.91
CA GLU A 234 -25.55 -14.40 28.60
C GLU A 234 -26.06 -13.02 28.14
N SER A 235 -25.63 -11.94 28.79
CA SER A 235 -26.04 -10.57 28.44
C SER A 235 -25.41 -10.12 27.12
N GLN A 236 -24.13 -10.39 26.92
CA GLN A 236 -23.43 -10.09 25.67
C GLN A 236 -24.02 -10.87 24.48
N ALA A 237 -24.52 -12.09 24.70
CA ALA A 237 -25.21 -12.89 23.69
C ALA A 237 -26.58 -12.32 23.25
N LEU A 238 -27.21 -11.45 24.06
CA LEU A 238 -28.45 -10.75 23.70
C LEU A 238 -28.22 -9.59 22.73
N LEU A 239 -26.98 -9.11 22.60
CA LEU A 239 -26.68 -7.99 21.72
C LEU A 239 -26.82 -8.40 20.25
N PRO A 240 -27.47 -7.58 19.41
CA PRO A 240 -27.53 -7.85 17.99
C PRO A 240 -26.12 -7.86 17.39
N PRO A 241 -25.88 -8.69 16.35
CA PRO A 241 -24.56 -8.76 15.74
C PRO A 241 -24.15 -7.39 15.21
N GLY A 242 -22.91 -7.01 15.50
CA GLY A 242 -22.30 -5.84 14.88
C GLY A 242 -22.05 -6.07 13.40
N ARG A 243 -21.59 -5.03 12.70
CA ARG A 243 -21.16 -5.22 11.32
C ARG A 243 -19.85 -6.01 11.32
N ASP A 244 -19.75 -6.97 10.40
CA ASP A 244 -18.48 -7.64 10.15
C ASP A 244 -17.54 -6.72 9.36
N TRP A 245 -16.70 -6.00 10.10
CA TRP A 245 -15.66 -5.15 9.52
C TRP A 245 -14.46 -5.93 9.00
N THR A 246 -14.29 -7.20 9.40
CA THR A 246 -13.15 -8.01 8.97
C THR A 246 -13.27 -8.41 7.50
N SER A 247 -14.48 -8.73 7.03
CA SER A 247 -14.75 -9.02 5.61
C SER A 247 -14.58 -7.81 4.68
N CYS A 248 -14.57 -6.59 5.23
CA CYS A 248 -14.34 -5.38 4.45
C CYS A 248 -12.85 -5.11 4.14
N ILE A 249 -11.94 -5.97 4.62
CA ILE A 249 -10.48 -5.78 4.51
C ILE A 249 -9.90 -6.81 3.54
N LYS A 250 -9.29 -6.31 2.47
CA LYS A 250 -8.51 -7.10 1.52
C LYS A 250 -7.09 -7.27 2.03
N ILE A 251 -6.52 -8.46 1.85
CA ILE A 251 -5.15 -8.79 2.23
C ILE A 251 -4.45 -9.36 1.01
N GLY A 252 -3.29 -8.81 0.65
CA GLY A 252 -2.61 -9.28 -0.55
C GLY A 252 -1.34 -8.52 -0.89
N VAL A 253 -0.75 -8.88 -2.01
CA VAL A 253 0.46 -8.27 -2.56
C VAL A 253 0.21 -7.78 -3.97
N HIS A 254 0.99 -6.78 -4.39
CA HIS A 254 1.02 -6.40 -5.79
C HIS A 254 1.88 -7.38 -6.59
N ALA A 255 1.42 -7.76 -7.79
CA ALA A 255 2.17 -8.61 -8.70
C ALA A 255 3.53 -8.00 -9.09
N ARG A 256 3.61 -6.66 -9.14
CA ARG A 256 4.86 -5.91 -9.29
C ARG A 256 4.92 -4.76 -8.27
N PRO A 257 5.68 -4.88 -7.18
CA PRO A 257 5.73 -3.87 -6.12
C PRO A 257 6.27 -2.51 -6.59
N SER A 258 5.72 -1.43 -6.02
CA SER A 258 6.24 -0.06 -6.24
C SER A 258 7.44 0.27 -5.35
N MET A 259 7.49 -0.32 -4.16
CA MET A 259 8.60 -0.22 -3.21
C MET A 259 9.45 -1.50 -3.25
N SER A 260 10.75 -1.37 -3.03
CA SER A 260 11.69 -2.49 -3.14
C SER A 260 11.73 -3.39 -1.92
N ASN A 261 11.24 -2.94 -0.77
CA ASN A 261 11.10 -3.81 0.41
C ASN A 261 9.79 -4.58 0.30
N LEU A 262 9.81 -5.88 0.55
CA LEU A 262 8.65 -6.76 0.62
C LEU A 262 7.59 -6.19 1.58
N HIS A 263 6.36 -6.07 1.09
CA HIS A 263 5.25 -5.56 1.87
C HIS A 263 3.95 -6.24 1.47
N ILE A 264 3.16 -6.61 2.48
CA ILE A 264 1.82 -7.16 2.31
C ILE A 264 0.82 -6.08 2.70
N HIS A 265 -0.12 -5.81 1.81
CA HIS A 265 -1.15 -4.80 2.01
C HIS A 265 -2.32 -5.38 2.80
N LEU A 266 -2.82 -4.59 3.76
CA LEU A 266 -4.16 -4.74 4.32
C LEU A 266 -4.91 -3.44 4.10
N ILE A 267 -5.98 -3.49 3.32
CA ILE A 267 -6.68 -2.30 2.84
C ILE A 267 -8.19 -2.51 2.87
N SER A 268 -8.95 -1.53 3.33
CA SER A 268 -10.41 -1.60 3.21
C SER A 268 -10.87 -1.54 1.75
N GLU A 269 -12.03 -2.11 1.47
CA GLU A 269 -12.56 -2.17 0.10
C GLU A 269 -13.08 -0.84 -0.45
N ASP A 270 -13.32 0.17 0.41
CA ASP A 270 -14.02 1.41 0.06
C ASP A 270 -13.32 2.24 -1.03
N MET A 271 -11.99 2.16 -1.15
CA MET A 271 -11.15 2.95 -2.05
C MET A 271 -11.40 4.47 -1.95
N HIS A 272 -11.88 4.94 -0.80
CA HIS A 272 -12.22 6.33 -0.55
C HIS A 272 -11.06 7.03 0.17
N SER A 273 -10.22 7.72 -0.61
CA SER A 273 -9.10 8.51 -0.10
C SER A 273 -8.68 9.59 -1.11
N ASP A 274 -8.17 10.71 -0.61
CA ASP A 274 -7.55 11.78 -1.40
C ASP A 274 -6.23 11.33 -2.08
N ARG A 275 -5.65 10.20 -1.63
CA ARG A 275 -4.42 9.63 -2.21
C ARG A 275 -4.70 8.70 -3.40
N VAL A 276 -5.96 8.40 -3.70
CA VAL A 276 -6.36 7.77 -4.97
C VAL A 276 -6.45 8.86 -6.02
N LYS A 277 -5.35 9.09 -6.74
CA LYS A 277 -5.18 10.21 -7.69
C LYS A 277 -5.14 9.80 -9.15
N THR A 278 -4.88 8.53 -9.42
CA THR A 278 -4.66 8.03 -10.77
C THR A 278 -5.37 6.71 -10.99
N LYS A 279 -5.60 6.40 -12.26
CA LYS A 279 -6.07 5.08 -12.72
C LYS A 279 -5.21 3.94 -12.18
N LYS A 280 -3.88 4.12 -12.18
CA LYS A 280 -2.93 3.12 -11.66
C LYS A 280 -3.15 2.86 -10.16
N HIS A 281 -3.40 3.89 -9.35
CA HIS A 281 -3.67 3.71 -7.91
C HIS A 281 -4.94 2.92 -7.65
N TYR A 282 -5.97 3.07 -8.49
CA TYR A 282 -7.21 2.33 -8.32
C TYR A 282 -7.07 0.89 -8.80
N ASN A 283 -6.55 0.70 -10.02
CA ASN A 283 -6.42 -0.62 -10.64
C ASN A 283 -5.39 -1.49 -9.94
N SER A 284 -4.38 -0.94 -9.26
CA SER A 284 -3.42 -1.74 -8.50
C SER A 284 -4.08 -2.55 -7.38
N PHE A 285 -5.24 -2.13 -6.87
CA PHE A 285 -6.00 -2.84 -5.82
C PHE A 285 -7.32 -3.46 -6.29
N ASN A 286 -7.75 -3.21 -7.54
CA ASN A 286 -9.07 -3.62 -8.06
C ASN A 286 -8.97 -4.28 -9.44
N SER A 287 -7.83 -4.91 -9.73
CA SER A 287 -7.59 -5.76 -10.90
C SER A 287 -6.74 -6.96 -10.48
N GLY A 288 -6.45 -7.88 -11.42
CA GLY A 288 -5.55 -9.01 -11.18
C GLY A 288 -4.11 -8.62 -10.79
N PHE A 289 -3.78 -7.32 -10.80
CA PHE A 289 -2.51 -6.81 -10.26
C PHE A 289 -2.41 -6.95 -8.73
N PHE A 290 -3.54 -7.00 -8.03
CA PHE A 290 -3.61 -7.32 -6.61
C PHE A 290 -3.88 -8.82 -6.46
N VAL A 291 -2.93 -9.56 -5.90
CA VAL A 291 -3.08 -10.98 -5.63
C VAL A 291 -3.41 -11.16 -4.16
N ASN A 292 -4.58 -11.74 -3.87
CA ASN A 292 -5.03 -11.91 -2.50
C ASN A 292 -4.23 -13.02 -1.80
N LEU A 293 -4.04 -12.88 -0.49
CA LEU A 293 -3.23 -13.80 0.31
C LEU A 293 -3.83 -15.21 0.41
N ASP A 294 -5.14 -15.32 0.25
CA ASP A 294 -5.89 -16.58 0.21
C ASP A 294 -5.76 -17.32 -1.13
N GLU A 295 -5.31 -16.66 -2.19
CA GLU A 295 -5.04 -17.31 -3.49
C GLU A 295 -3.75 -18.15 -3.47
N PHE A 296 -2.86 -17.95 -2.48
CA PHE A 296 -1.59 -18.69 -2.42
C PHE A 296 -1.76 -20.11 -1.84
N PRO A 297 -0.98 -21.09 -2.32
CA PRO A 297 -0.04 -21.00 -3.43
C PRO A 297 -0.75 -20.88 -4.79
N LEU A 298 -0.17 -20.09 -5.68
CA LEU A 298 -0.66 -19.88 -7.04
C LEU A 298 -0.30 -21.08 -7.94
N ASP A 299 -1.10 -21.27 -8.99
CA ASP A 299 -0.81 -22.27 -10.02
C ASP A 299 0.52 -21.97 -10.72
N LYS A 300 1.27 -23.03 -11.08
CA LYS A 300 2.58 -22.90 -11.75
C LYS A 300 2.53 -22.15 -13.08
N GLY A 301 1.36 -22.11 -13.72
CA GLY A 301 1.12 -21.41 -14.98
C GLY A 301 0.48 -20.03 -14.82
N ASP A 302 0.39 -19.50 -13.60
CA ASP A 302 -0.22 -18.19 -13.36
C ASP A 302 0.64 -17.07 -13.97
N GLU A 303 0.11 -16.41 -15.00
CA GLU A 303 0.78 -15.34 -15.75
C GLU A 303 1.11 -14.11 -14.89
N ARG A 304 0.51 -13.99 -13.69
CA ARG A 304 0.83 -12.92 -12.73
C ARG A 304 2.20 -13.12 -12.10
N ILE A 305 2.75 -14.34 -12.11
CA ILE A 305 4.09 -14.62 -11.58
C ILE A 305 5.13 -14.09 -12.59
N PRO A 306 6.07 -13.21 -12.18
CA PRO A 306 7.03 -12.59 -13.10
C PRO A 306 7.89 -13.57 -13.91
N SER A 307 8.22 -14.74 -13.36
CA SER A 307 8.96 -15.78 -14.08
C SER A 307 8.13 -16.59 -15.09
N VAL A 308 6.80 -16.53 -15.01
CA VAL A 308 5.88 -17.31 -15.86
C VAL A 308 5.34 -16.45 -17.00
N GLY A 309 4.85 -15.25 -16.68
CA GLY A 309 4.24 -14.35 -17.63
C GLY A 309 4.96 -13.02 -17.72
N HIS A 310 4.80 -12.34 -18.85
CA HIS A 310 5.10 -10.92 -18.93
C HIS A 310 4.01 -10.16 -18.16
N VAL A 311 4.23 -9.94 -16.86
CA VAL A 311 3.42 -9.05 -16.04
C VAL A 311 3.61 -7.63 -16.55
N THR A 312 2.87 -7.28 -17.59
CA THR A 312 2.90 -5.95 -18.15
C THR A 312 2.08 -5.02 -17.27
N ASN A 313 2.35 -3.72 -17.36
CA ASN A 313 1.47 -2.70 -16.83
C ASN A 313 0.07 -2.68 -17.50
N GLY A 314 -0.27 -3.66 -18.34
CA GLY A 314 -1.57 -3.82 -19.00
C GLY A 314 -2.73 -3.88 -18.00
N MET A 315 -2.59 -4.63 -16.89
CA MET A 315 -3.62 -4.70 -15.84
C MET A 315 -3.88 -3.32 -15.20
N LEU A 316 -2.82 -2.51 -15.03
CA LEU A 316 -2.94 -1.14 -14.53
C LEU A 316 -3.55 -0.18 -15.56
N LYS A 317 -3.33 -0.45 -16.85
CA LYS A 317 -3.88 0.32 -17.97
C LYS A 317 -5.30 -0.11 -18.39
N GLY A 318 -5.80 -1.25 -17.89
CA GLY A 318 -7.14 -1.79 -18.18
C GLY A 318 -8.28 -0.93 -17.61
N ASP A 319 -9.52 -1.14 -18.05
CA ASP A 319 -10.67 -0.34 -17.62
C ASP A 319 -10.86 -0.31 -16.09
N MET A 320 -11.28 0.84 -15.56
CA MET A 320 -11.61 0.96 -14.13
C MET A 320 -13.02 0.46 -13.87
N VAL A 321 -13.13 -0.65 -13.14
CA VAL A 321 -14.41 -1.27 -12.76
C VAL A 321 -14.65 -1.07 -11.27
N CYS A 322 -15.84 -0.57 -10.89
CA CYS A 322 -16.20 -0.36 -9.49
C CYS A 322 -16.12 -1.69 -8.71
N TRP A 323 -15.46 -1.65 -7.55
CA TRP A 323 -15.28 -2.80 -6.68
C TRP A 323 -16.61 -3.39 -6.19
N LYS A 324 -17.63 -2.55 -5.99
CA LYS A 324 -18.94 -2.92 -5.46
C LYS A 324 -19.96 -3.25 -6.55
N CYS A 325 -20.38 -2.25 -7.33
CA CYS A 325 -21.46 -2.41 -8.32
C CYS A 325 -21.01 -2.96 -9.69
N LYS A 326 -19.70 -3.16 -9.89
CA LYS A 326 -19.10 -3.65 -11.14
C LYS A 326 -19.33 -2.79 -12.37
N ARG A 327 -19.79 -1.53 -12.21
CA ARG A 327 -19.89 -0.57 -13.30
C ARG A 327 -18.50 -0.22 -13.85
N ASN A 328 -18.37 -0.21 -15.17
CA ASN A 328 -17.12 0.12 -15.87
C ASN A 328 -17.07 1.61 -16.26
N PHE A 329 -16.00 2.30 -15.83
CA PHE A 329 -15.73 3.71 -16.05
C PHE A 329 -14.67 3.98 -17.14
N LYS A 330 -14.10 2.94 -17.76
CA LYS A 330 -13.06 3.00 -18.79
C LYS A 330 -11.87 3.86 -18.34
N ASN A 331 -11.68 5.01 -18.96
CA ASN A 331 -10.65 6.01 -18.65
C ASN A 331 -11.20 7.25 -17.92
N ARG A 332 -12.46 7.24 -17.48
CA ARG A 332 -13.13 8.40 -16.87
C ARG A 332 -12.92 8.42 -15.35
N PHE A 333 -11.71 8.77 -14.93
CA PHE A 333 -11.29 8.73 -13.52
C PHE A 333 -12.12 9.66 -12.61
N LYS A 334 -12.49 10.84 -13.11
CA LYS A 334 -13.34 11.78 -12.35
C LYS A 334 -14.70 11.16 -12.02
N GLU A 335 -15.37 10.57 -13.02
CA GLU A 335 -16.65 9.89 -12.81
C GLU A 335 -16.54 8.71 -11.85
N LEU A 336 -15.42 7.98 -11.89
CA LEU A 336 -15.16 6.92 -10.91
C LEU A 336 -15.03 7.50 -9.50
N LYS A 337 -14.28 8.59 -9.32
CA LYS A 337 -14.12 9.23 -8.01
C LYS A 337 -15.46 9.71 -7.45
N ASP A 338 -16.25 10.42 -8.24
CA ASP A 338 -17.59 10.87 -7.84
C ASP A 338 -18.49 9.67 -7.47
N HIS A 339 -18.36 8.56 -8.20
CA HIS A 339 -19.07 7.32 -7.89
C HIS A 339 -18.60 6.63 -6.62
N LEU A 340 -17.29 6.56 -6.36
CA LEU A 340 -16.72 5.98 -5.14
C LEU A 340 -17.16 6.77 -3.91
N ASP A 341 -17.25 8.10 -4.01
CA ASP A 341 -17.76 8.95 -2.92
C ASP A 341 -19.23 8.60 -2.60
N ALA A 342 -20.07 8.41 -3.63
CA ALA A 342 -21.45 7.97 -3.44
C ALA A 342 -21.55 6.54 -2.86
N GLU A 343 -20.74 5.60 -3.35
CA GLU A 343 -20.68 4.24 -2.83
C GLU A 343 -20.22 4.20 -1.37
N TYR A 344 -19.26 5.04 -1.01
CA TYR A 344 -18.76 5.18 0.36
C TYR A 344 -19.84 5.74 1.31
N GLU A 345 -20.61 6.74 0.88
CA GLU A 345 -21.71 7.28 1.68
C GLU A 345 -22.80 6.25 1.99
N ILE A 346 -23.02 5.29 1.10
CA ILE A 346 -23.92 4.16 1.31
C ILE A 346 -23.22 3.12 2.20
N TRP A 347 -21.99 2.75 1.85
CA TRP A 347 -21.22 1.69 2.52
C TRP A 347 -21.00 2.00 3.99
N LYS A 348 -20.67 3.23 4.38
CA LYS A 348 -20.42 3.60 5.79
C LYS A 348 -21.67 3.59 6.69
N LYS A 349 -22.86 3.50 6.08
CA LYS A 349 -24.17 3.51 6.77
C LYS A 349 -24.72 2.11 7.02
N ILE A 350 -24.20 1.09 6.34
CA ILE A 350 -24.42 -0.32 6.71
C ILE A 350 -23.88 -0.49 8.12
#